data_AF-A0A061QHN6-F1
#
_entry.id   AF-A0A061QHN6-F1
#
_cell.length_a   1.000
_cell.length_b   1.000
_cell.length_c   1.000
_cell.angle_alpha   90.00
_cell.angle_beta   90.00
_cell.angle_gamma   90.00
#
_symmetry.space_group_name_H-M   'P 1'
#
loop_
_entity.id
_entity.type
_entity.pdbx_description
1 polymer ?
#
loop_
_entity_poly.entity_id
_entity_poly.type
_entity_poly.pdbx_seq_one_letter_code
_entity_poly.pdbx_strand_id
1 'polypeptide(L)' 'MQQYLGYQPPDDAKGCLQDVHWSAGAIGYFPTYTLGAMYACQIFRKAQLDIEGLDAQISKGDFSRLKAWLNRNIHEKGSL' A
#
# COMPACT_ATOMS: atom_id res chain seq x y z
N MET A 1 4.92 1.54 -21.84
CA MET A 1 3.55 1.33 -21.34
C MET A 1 2.75 0.36 -22.20
N GLN A 2 2.88 0.38 -23.54
CA GLN A 2 2.06 -0.43 -24.45
C GLN A 2 1.96 -1.92 -24.09
N GLN A 3 3.08 -2.60 -23.85
CA GLN A 3 3.06 -4.04 -23.56
C GLN A 3 2.32 -4.40 -22.26
N TYR A 4 2.44 -3.57 -21.22
CA TYR A 4 1.90 -3.87 -19.89
C TYR A 4 0.51 -3.29 -19.67
N LEU A 5 0.20 -2.15 -20.28
CA LEU A 5 -1.04 -1.38 -20.04
C LEU A 5 -1.85 -1.12 -21.33
N GLY A 6 -1.37 -1.53 -22.51
CA GLY A 6 -2.05 -1.29 -23.78
C GLY A 6 -2.06 0.17 -24.24
N TYR A 7 -1.27 1.05 -23.60
CA TYR A 7 -1.29 2.50 -23.82
C TYR A 7 0.09 3.05 -24.21
N GLN A 8 0.10 4.02 -25.15
CA GLN A 8 1.28 4.79 -25.53
C GLN A 8 1.10 6.26 -25.12
N PRO A 9 1.98 6.81 -24.26
CA PRO A 9 1.99 8.23 -23.94
C PRO A 9 2.19 9.09 -25.19
N PRO A 10 1.55 10.26 -25.29
CA PRO A 10 1.67 11.13 -26.46
C PRO A 10 2.97 11.94 -26.49
N ASP A 11 3.67 12.07 -25.36
CA ASP A 11 4.92 12.84 -25.20
C ASP A 11 5.72 12.32 -23.99
N ASP A 12 6.99 12.74 -23.87
CA ASP A 12 7.87 12.32 -22.77
C ASP A 12 7.43 12.87 -21.41
N ALA A 13 6.77 14.03 -21.39
CA ALA A 13 6.24 14.65 -20.18
C ALA A 13 5.19 13.76 -19.50
N LYS A 14 4.35 13.05 -20.28
CA LYS A 14 3.40 12.03 -19.79
C LYS A 14 3.97 10.60 -19.87
N GLY A 15 5.22 10.46 -20.29
CA GLY A 15 5.94 9.21 -20.43
C GLY A 15 6.97 9.05 -19.33
N CYS A 16 8.24 9.01 -19.69
CA CYS A 16 9.33 8.78 -18.74
C CYS A 16 9.57 9.94 -17.75
N LEU A 17 9.08 11.14 -18.04
CA LEU A 17 9.23 12.33 -17.18
C LEU A 17 8.02 12.60 -16.28
N GLN A 18 7.02 11.70 -16.27
CA GLN A 18 5.80 11.89 -15.48
C GLN A 18 6.04 11.94 -13.96
N ASP A 19 7.11 11.31 -13.49
CA ASP A 19 7.44 11.15 -12.07
C ASP A 19 8.82 11.72 -11.75
N VAL A 20 8.94 12.34 -10.57
CA VAL A 20 10.16 13.04 -10.14
C VAL A 20 11.25 12.11 -9.61
N HIS A 21 10.92 10.88 -9.21
CA HIS A 21 11.77 10.02 -8.38
C HIS A 21 13.18 9.79 -8.93
N TRP A 22 13.31 9.56 -10.23
CA TRP A 22 14.63 9.35 -10.84
C TRP A 22 15.48 10.61 -10.82
N SER A 23 14.90 11.79 -11.07
CA SER A 23 15.61 13.07 -10.97
C SER A 23 16.02 13.40 -9.53
N ALA A 24 15.27 12.90 -8.54
CA ALA A 24 15.59 13.02 -7.12
C ALA A 24 16.55 11.94 -6.60
N GLY A 25 17.07 11.05 -7.47
CA GLY A 25 17.99 9.98 -7.08
C GLY A 25 17.35 8.80 -6.35
N ALA A 26 16.02 8.70 -6.30
CA ALA A 26 15.29 7.62 -5.63
C ALA A 26 15.25 6.32 -6.47
N ILE A 27 16.42 5.85 -6.89
CA ILE A 27 16.59 4.60 -7.63
C ILE A 27 16.34 3.41 -6.69
N GLY A 28 15.52 2.45 -7.11
CA GLY A 28 15.08 1.32 -6.27
C GLY A 28 13.86 1.61 -5.40
N TYR A 29 13.27 2.81 -5.49
CA TYR A 29 12.12 3.21 -4.67
C TYR A 29 10.78 2.63 -5.16
N PHE A 30 10.53 2.59 -6.47
CA PHE A 30 9.23 2.19 -7.03
C PHE A 30 8.69 0.82 -6.57
N PRO A 31 9.52 -0.25 -6.43
CA PRO A 31 9.03 -1.53 -5.93
C PRO A 31 8.35 -1.45 -4.55
N THR A 32 8.68 -0.45 -3.73
CA THR A 32 8.09 -0.28 -2.39
C THR A 32 6.58 0.02 -2.44
N TYR A 33 6.08 0.66 -3.51
CA TYR A 33 4.64 0.90 -3.68
C TYR A 33 3.85 -0.42 -3.75
N THR A 34 4.32 -1.34 -4.59
CA THR A 34 3.67 -2.65 -4.76
C THR A 34 3.85 -3.52 -3.51
N LEU A 35 5.02 -3.48 -2.87
CA LEU A 35 5.23 -4.16 -1.59
C LEU A 35 4.24 -3.67 -0.53
N GLY A 36 4.04 -2.36 -0.41
CA GLY A 36 3.05 -1.77 0.50
C GLY A 36 1.63 -2.29 0.24
N ALA A 37 1.21 -2.36 -1.02
CA ALA A 37 -0.10 -2.92 -1.37
C ALA A 37 -0.22 -4.42 -1.02
N MET A 38 0.81 -5.21 -1.31
CA MET A 38 0.84 -6.64 -0.96
C MET A 38 0.80 -6.85 0.55
N TYR A 39 1.59 -6.08 1.32
CA TYR A 39 1.60 -6.14 2.78
C TYR A 39 0.25 -5.72 3.35
N ALA A 40 -0.39 -4.67 2.83
CA ALA A 40 -1.72 -4.26 3.28
C ALA A 40 -2.74 -5.39 3.18
N CYS A 41 -2.76 -6.14 2.07
CA CYS A 41 -3.62 -7.31 1.90
C CYS A 41 -3.32 -8.41 2.93
N GLN A 42 -2.04 -8.74 3.14
CA GLN A 42 -1.63 -9.79 4.08
C GLN A 42 -1.95 -9.41 5.53
N ILE A 43 -1.63 -8.18 5.93
CA ILE A 43 -1.88 -7.63 7.26
C ILE A 43 -3.39 -7.59 7.52
N PHE A 44 -4.17 -7.05 6.58
CA PHE A 44 -5.62 -6.96 6.73
C PHE A 44 -6.27 -8.34 6.83
N ARG A 45 -5.83 -9.31 6.00
CA ARG A 45 -6.32 -10.69 6.08
C ARG A 45 -6.05 -11.31 7.45
N LYS A 46 -4.88 -11.07 8.03
CA LYS A 46 -4.55 -11.56 9.37
C LYS A 46 -5.40 -10.87 10.45
N ALA A 47 -5.62 -9.56 10.34
CA ALA A 47 -6.51 -8.83 11.24
C ALA A 47 -7.95 -9.37 11.20
N GLN A 48 -8.49 -9.71 10.02
CA GLN A 48 -9.81 -10.34 9.88
C GLN A 48 -9.91 -11.71 10.60
N LEU A 49 -8.83 -12.49 10.60
CA LEU A 49 -8.79 -13.78 11.31
C LEU A 49 -8.74 -13.60 12.84
N ASP A 50 -8.09 -12.55 13.31
CA ASP A 50 -7.89 -12.32 14.75
C ASP A 50 -9.02 -11.47 15.39
N ILE A 51 -9.77 -10.71 14.59
CA ILE A 51 -10.82 -9.80 15.04
C ILE A 51 -12.16 -10.28 14.48
N GLU A 52 -12.94 -10.97 15.32
CA GLU A 52 -14.29 -11.36 14.97
C GLU A 52 -15.16 -10.13 14.65
N GLY A 53 -15.87 -10.19 13.51
CA GLY A 53 -16.78 -9.15 13.06
C GLY A 53 -16.10 -7.86 12.57
N LEU A 54 -14.82 -7.93 12.18
CA LEU A 54 -14.05 -6.75 11.74
C LEU A 54 -14.74 -5.96 10.61
N ASP A 55 -15.16 -6.63 9.54
CA ASP A 55 -15.79 -5.94 8.39
C ASP A 55 -17.10 -5.23 8.78
N ALA A 56 -17.88 -5.83 9.67
CA ALA A 56 -19.12 -5.24 10.17
C ALA A 56 -18.86 -3.98 11.02
N GLN A 57 -17.79 -3.95 11.81
CA GLN A 57 -17.38 -2.76 12.56
C GLN A 57 -16.95 -1.63 11.62
N ILE A 58 -16.11 -1.97 10.62
CA ILE A 58 -15.67 -1.01 9.59
C ILE A 58 -16.86 -0.42 8.85
N SER A 59 -17.85 -1.24 8.48
CA SER A 59 -19.06 -0.76 7.78
C SER A 59 -19.87 0.26 8.60
N LYS A 60 -19.73 0.25 9.93
CA LYS A 60 -20.36 1.20 10.84
C LYS A 60 -19.47 2.41 11.16
N GLY A 61 -18.28 2.50 10.56
CA GLY A 61 -17.29 3.52 10.83
C GLY A 61 -16.48 3.30 12.10
N ASP A 62 -16.56 2.12 12.73
CA ASP A 62 -15.75 1.78 13.91
C ASP A 62 -14.45 1.08 13.48
N PHE A 63 -13.34 1.81 13.61
CA PHE A 63 -11.99 1.32 13.30
C PHE A 63 -11.16 1.08 14.56
N SER A 64 -11.75 1.22 15.75
CA SER A 64 -11.01 1.20 17.02
C SER A 64 -10.25 -0.12 17.24
N ARG A 65 -10.92 -1.25 16.98
CA ARG A 65 -10.33 -2.60 17.11
C ARG A 65 -9.23 -2.85 16.06
N LEU A 66 -9.44 -2.42 14.82
CA LEU A 66 -8.42 -2.53 13.77
C LEU A 66 -7.17 -1.71 14.13
N LYS A 67 -7.35 -0.45 14.54
CA LYS A 67 -6.24 0.43 14.94
C LYS A 67 -5.48 -0.14 16.13
N ALA A 68 -6.18 -0.63 17.15
CA ALA A 68 -5.56 -1.25 18.31
C ALA A 68 -4.73 -2.49 17.92
N TRP A 69 -5.27 -3.32 17.03
CA TRP A 69 -4.56 -4.49 16.51
C TRP A 69 -3.32 -4.11 15.69
N LEU A 70 -3.42 -3.11 14.80
CA LEU A 70 -2.29 -2.62 14.00
C LEU A 70 -1.20 -2.00 14.88
N ASN A 71 -1.58 -1.24 15.91
CA ASN A 71 -0.65 -0.67 16.86
C ASN A 71 0.18 -1.77 17.54
N ARG A 72 -0.48 -2.82 18.03
CA ARG A 72 0.18 -3.91 18.75
C ARG A 72 1.04 -4.80 17.85
N ASN A 73 0.55 -5.10 16.65
CA ASN A 73 1.19 -6.11 15.80
C ASN A 73 2.20 -5.53 14.83
N ILE A 74 2.08 -4.24 14.48
CA ILE A 74 2.92 -3.59 13.47
C ILE A 74 3.58 -2.34 14.04
N HIS A 75 2.81 -1.32 14.44
CA HIS A 75 3.38 0.01 14.69
C HIS A 75 4.33 0.06 15.89
N GLU A 76 4.01 -0.63 16.99
CA GLU A 76 4.86 -0.66 18.19
C GLU A 76 6.19 -1.39 17.98
N LYS A 77 6.30 -2.21 16.91
CA LYS A 77 7.52 -2.96 16.61
C LYS A 77 8.58 -2.06 15.98
N GLY A 78 8.21 -0.98 15.29
CA GLY A 78 9.18 -0.10 14.64
C GLY A 78 10.12 -0.88 13.70
N SER A 79 11.42 -0.86 14.00
CA SER A 79 12.45 -1.60 13.27
C SER A 79 13.08 -2.73 14.11
N LEU A 80 12.26 -3.38 14.97
CA LEU A 80 12.68 -4.50 15.82
C LEU A 80 13.22 -5.70 15.04
#